data_AF-A6RHJ2-F1
#
_entry.id   AF-A6RHJ2-F1
#
_cell.length_a   1.000
_cell.length_b   1.000
_cell.length_c   1.000
_cell.angle_alpha   90.00
_cell.angle_beta   90.00
_cell.angle_gamma   90.00
#
_symmetry.space_group_name_H-M   'P 1'
#
loop_
_entity.id
_entity.type
_entity.pdbx_description
1 polymer ?
#
loop_
_entity_poly.entity_id
_entity_poly.type
_entity_poly.pdbx_seq_one_letter_code
_entity_poly.pdbx_strand_id
1 'polypeptide(L)'
;MDEQMTEEEEEEEEKGQRDTQSEEEDKFKLTKIQMACLDFCIELLNQRVQVEDYECALVDTLAVLGRGEYGWRDAESYPPMLSRIIKVARFMVVHKALRLDANASDMLARNQASQMVGEWAVVNAMKEADYTFTGNQNEGQTFHKQNVHQGRFIITHQQRGQRALMDEEVLVEEAQRWKDQCLICANGKREFDHELYQCPHEESQEAKRWMMTVRSKIKYTRYSGCFRCGMPQSICNSWKTQRQCPYRGFLIPTVAMMMYGCHAGQMKQAWRQRLREFNVDADDQEAVIEFLRQKVEGQGMEHNRLVEMVCWLRGIYQEAERGKIELEGTEVK
;
A
#
# COMPACT_ATOMS: atom_id res chain seq x y z
N MET A 1 43.91 30.56 -51.59
CA MET A 1 43.12 31.65 -52.20
C MET A 1 41.71 31.12 -52.33
N ASP A 2 40.78 31.32 -51.43
CA ASP A 2 40.66 32.01 -50.13
C ASP A 2 39.39 31.33 -49.55
N GLU A 3 39.40 30.61 -48.43
CA GLU A 3 39.32 31.18 -47.07
C GLU A 3 38.69 32.57 -47.04
N GLN A 4 37.37 32.59 -47.17
CA GLN A 4 36.48 33.62 -46.60
C GLN A 4 35.04 33.07 -46.63
N MET A 5 34.77 32.08 -45.75
CA MET A 5 33.47 32.05 -45.09
C MET A 5 33.38 33.37 -44.33
N THR A 6 32.41 34.19 -44.67
CA THR A 6 32.32 35.54 -44.10
C THR A 6 31.97 35.43 -42.62
N GLU A 7 32.61 36.23 -41.76
CA GLU A 7 32.31 36.29 -40.32
C GLU A 7 30.79 36.53 -40.05
N GLU A 8 30.07 37.10 -41.03
CA GLU A 8 28.62 37.28 -41.02
C GLU A 8 27.82 35.96 -41.14
N GLU A 9 28.30 34.97 -41.88
CA GLU A 9 27.65 33.65 -42.03
C GLU A 9 27.88 32.76 -40.79
N GLU A 10 29.05 32.84 -40.15
CA GLU A 10 29.31 32.15 -38.88
C GLU A 10 28.52 32.78 -37.71
N GLU A 11 28.34 34.11 -37.68
CA GLU A 11 27.48 34.78 -36.70
C GLU A 11 25.99 34.50 -36.92
N GLU A 12 25.52 34.32 -38.16
CA GLU A 12 24.14 33.92 -38.46
C GLU A 12 23.85 32.45 -38.11
N GLU A 13 24.81 31.52 -38.33
CA GLU A 13 24.69 30.13 -37.88
C GLU A 13 24.77 30.00 -36.34
N GLU A 14 25.63 30.76 -35.66
CA GLU A 14 25.66 30.80 -34.19
C GLU A 14 24.41 31.44 -33.58
N LYS A 15 23.78 32.42 -34.26
CA LYS A 15 22.47 32.96 -33.86
C LYS A 15 21.36 31.93 -34.05
N GLY A 16 21.34 31.25 -35.20
CA GLY A 16 20.37 30.20 -35.49
C GLY A 16 20.44 29.03 -34.50
N GLN A 17 21.65 28.64 -34.06
CA GLN A 17 21.87 27.60 -33.05
C GLN A 17 21.55 28.07 -31.62
N ARG A 18 21.81 29.34 -31.26
CA ARG A 18 21.39 29.91 -29.97
C ARG A 18 19.88 30.05 -29.85
N ASP A 19 19.21 30.46 -30.93
CA ASP A 19 17.76 30.63 -30.95
C ASP A 19 17.04 29.28 -30.85
N THR A 20 17.52 28.23 -31.56
CA THR A 20 16.95 26.87 -31.45
C THR A 20 17.20 26.19 -30.10
N GLN A 21 18.35 26.39 -29.45
CA GLN A 21 18.59 25.90 -28.08
C GLN A 21 17.71 26.63 -27.04
N SER A 22 17.46 27.94 -27.22
CA SER A 22 16.60 28.72 -26.32
C SER A 22 15.13 28.30 -26.40
N GLU A 23 14.65 27.93 -27.59
CA GLU A 23 13.26 27.48 -27.82
C GLU A 23 12.98 26.09 -27.23
N GLU A 24 13.96 25.17 -27.25
CA GLU A 24 13.82 23.85 -26.62
C GLU A 24 13.85 23.91 -25.09
N GLU A 25 14.66 24.80 -24.50
CA GLU A 25 14.66 25.04 -23.05
C GLU A 25 13.35 25.67 -22.56
N ASP A 26 12.71 26.52 -23.35
CA ASP A 26 11.47 27.21 -22.98
C ASP A 26 10.21 26.33 -23.12
N LYS A 27 10.22 25.32 -24.00
CA LYS A 27 9.12 24.34 -24.13
C LYS A 27 8.85 23.56 -22.84
N PHE A 28 9.84 23.54 -21.95
CA PHE A 28 9.85 22.81 -20.70
C PHE A 28 9.72 23.74 -19.47
N LYS A 29 9.66 25.07 -19.61
CA LYS A 29 9.47 25.96 -18.45
C LYS A 29 7.98 26.19 -18.18
N LEU A 30 7.50 25.62 -17.07
CA LEU A 30 6.18 25.99 -16.55
C LEU A 30 6.25 27.41 -15.98
N THR A 31 5.30 28.23 -16.40
CA THR A 31 5.04 29.52 -15.74
C THR A 31 4.68 29.30 -14.27
N LYS A 32 4.87 30.33 -13.42
CA LYS A 32 4.50 30.28 -12.01
C LYS A 32 3.04 29.84 -11.78
N ILE A 33 2.13 30.28 -12.66
CA ILE A 33 0.72 29.90 -12.58
C ILE A 33 0.48 28.44 -12.95
N GLN A 34 1.16 27.91 -13.98
CA GLN A 34 1.06 26.50 -14.35
C GLN A 34 1.63 25.59 -13.26
N MET A 35 2.70 26.01 -12.58
CA MET A 35 3.25 25.28 -11.43
C MET A 35 2.30 25.30 -10.24
N ALA A 36 1.66 26.44 -9.94
CA ALA A 36 0.62 26.51 -8.91
C ALA A 36 -0.61 25.65 -9.26
N CYS A 37 -1.01 25.59 -10.54
CA CYS A 37 -2.07 24.69 -11.00
C CYS A 37 -1.67 23.23 -10.85
N LEU A 38 -0.42 22.87 -11.17
CA LEU A 38 0.09 21.52 -11.01
C LEU A 38 0.09 21.11 -9.53
N ASP A 39 0.51 22.01 -8.64
CA ASP A 39 0.49 21.81 -7.19
C ASP A 39 -0.93 21.62 -6.68
N PHE A 40 -1.86 22.48 -7.10
CA PHE A 40 -3.26 22.35 -6.77
C PHE A 40 -3.84 21.00 -7.22
N CYS A 41 -3.58 20.59 -8.46
CA CYS A 41 -4.04 19.30 -8.98
C CYS A 41 -3.46 18.11 -8.22
N ILE A 42 -2.18 18.16 -7.85
CA ILE A 42 -1.54 17.11 -7.06
C ILE A 42 -2.17 17.03 -5.66
N GLU A 43 -2.38 18.16 -5.00
CA GLU A 43 -3.03 18.19 -3.67
C GLU A 43 -4.49 17.74 -3.73
N LEU A 44 -5.22 18.10 -4.79
CA LEU A 44 -6.58 17.62 -5.04
C LEU A 44 -6.63 16.10 -5.19
N LEU A 45 -5.66 15.51 -5.90
CA LEU A 45 -5.56 14.06 -6.11
C LEU A 45 -4.96 13.33 -4.91
N ASN A 46 -4.34 14.05 -3.96
CA ASN A 46 -3.80 13.53 -2.70
C ASN A 46 -4.82 13.57 -1.55
N GLN A 47 -6.07 13.97 -1.83
CA GLN A 47 -7.15 13.95 -0.85
C GLN A 47 -7.43 12.53 -0.38
N ARG A 48 -7.55 12.34 0.93
CA ARG A 48 -8.00 11.08 1.51
C ARG A 48 -9.52 11.02 1.40
N VAL A 49 -10.04 9.93 0.85
CA VAL A 49 -11.47 9.63 0.89
C VAL A 49 -11.85 9.47 2.37
N GLN A 50 -12.63 10.41 2.90
CA GLN A 50 -13.20 10.33 4.24
C GLN A 50 -14.50 9.50 4.18
N VAL A 51 -15.01 9.09 5.35
CA VAL A 51 -16.22 8.24 5.46
C VAL A 51 -17.49 8.90 4.88
N GLU A 52 -17.46 10.20 4.66
CA GLU A 52 -18.52 10.92 3.93
C GLU A 52 -18.09 11.01 2.46
N ASP A 53 -18.53 10.04 1.65
CA ASP A 53 -18.13 9.86 0.24
C ASP A 53 -18.29 11.14 -0.62
N TYR A 54 -19.15 12.07 -0.20
CA TYR A 54 -19.46 13.34 -0.87
C TYR A 54 -18.57 14.52 -0.44
N GLU A 55 -17.60 14.32 0.44
CA GLU A 55 -16.61 15.35 0.81
C GLU A 55 -15.32 15.25 -0.03
N CYS A 56 -15.19 14.23 -0.87
CA CYS A 56 -14.04 14.04 -1.75
C CYS A 56 -14.38 14.50 -3.18
N ALA A 57 -13.77 15.60 -3.61
CA ALA A 57 -13.98 16.16 -4.95
C ALA A 57 -13.69 15.15 -6.07
N LEU A 58 -12.77 14.20 -5.83
CA LEU A 58 -12.48 13.11 -6.76
C LEU A 58 -13.66 12.13 -6.88
N VAL A 59 -14.30 11.77 -5.77
CA VAL A 59 -15.45 10.85 -5.75
C VAL A 59 -16.65 11.50 -6.44
N ASP A 60 -16.91 12.79 -6.17
CA ASP A 60 -17.97 13.54 -6.86
C ASP A 60 -17.72 13.61 -8.37
N THR A 61 -16.48 13.89 -8.78
CA THR A 61 -16.11 13.94 -10.20
C THR A 61 -16.28 12.56 -10.86
N LEU A 62 -15.87 11.49 -10.19
CA LEU A 62 -16.04 10.11 -10.67
C LEU A 62 -17.53 9.73 -10.79
N ALA A 63 -18.36 10.15 -9.84
CA ALA A 63 -19.80 9.94 -9.91
C ALA A 63 -20.41 10.64 -11.13
N VAL A 64 -20.00 11.87 -11.44
CA VAL A 64 -20.45 12.58 -12.66
C VAL A 64 -19.97 11.89 -13.93
N LEU A 65 -18.71 11.44 -13.98
CA LEU A 65 -18.17 10.68 -15.11
C LEU A 65 -18.85 9.32 -15.31
N GLY A 66 -19.46 8.80 -14.23
CA GLY A 66 -20.35 7.65 -14.20
C GLY A 66 -21.63 7.81 -15.02
N ARG A 67 -21.97 9.01 -15.51
CA ARG A 67 -23.15 9.24 -16.35
C ARG A 67 -22.80 9.16 -17.83
N GLY A 68 -23.22 8.09 -18.49
CA GLY A 68 -23.15 7.92 -19.94
C GLY A 68 -24.39 8.46 -20.67
N GLU A 69 -24.40 8.38 -22.01
CA GLU A 69 -25.49 8.89 -22.86
C GLU A 69 -26.85 8.20 -22.59
N TYR A 70 -26.82 6.93 -22.19
CA TYR A 70 -28.02 6.11 -21.97
C TYR A 70 -28.27 5.76 -20.50
N GLY A 71 -27.58 6.40 -19.55
CA GLY A 71 -27.77 6.17 -18.11
C GLY A 71 -26.48 6.09 -17.32
N TRP A 72 -26.54 5.46 -16.15
CA TRP A 72 -25.37 5.25 -15.29
C TRP A 72 -24.52 4.09 -15.80
N ARG A 73 -23.20 4.27 -15.79
CA ARG A 73 -22.23 3.24 -16.15
C ARG A 73 -22.19 2.15 -15.07
N ASP A 74 -21.86 0.92 -15.48
CA ASP A 74 -21.74 -0.22 -14.58
C ASP A 74 -20.44 -0.19 -13.76
N ALA A 75 -20.38 -1.00 -12.69
CA ALA A 75 -19.22 -1.08 -11.81
C ALA A 75 -17.94 -1.53 -12.55
N GLU A 76 -18.08 -2.36 -13.60
CA GLU A 76 -16.97 -2.90 -14.39
C GLU A 76 -16.31 -1.85 -15.29
N SER A 77 -16.98 -0.73 -15.57
CA SER A 77 -16.44 0.38 -16.36
C SER A 77 -15.54 1.35 -15.56
N TYR A 78 -15.60 1.32 -14.22
CA TYR A 78 -14.83 2.23 -13.35
C TYR A 78 -13.33 1.87 -13.23
N PRO A 79 -12.91 0.59 -13.10
CA PRO A 79 -11.48 0.26 -12.96
C PRO A 79 -10.58 0.83 -14.07
N PRO A 80 -10.96 0.81 -15.37
CA PRO A 80 -10.18 1.49 -16.42
C PRO A 80 -10.11 3.01 -16.26
N MET A 81 -11.19 3.65 -15.80
CA MET A 81 -11.25 5.10 -15.58
C MET A 81 -10.34 5.50 -14.39
N LEU A 82 -10.44 4.77 -13.28
CA LEU A 82 -9.58 4.93 -12.11
C LEU A 82 -8.10 4.71 -12.48
N SER A 83 -7.80 3.67 -13.27
CA SER A 83 -6.42 3.40 -13.72
C SER A 83 -5.83 4.56 -14.52
N ARG A 84 -6.62 5.20 -15.41
CA ARG A 84 -6.18 6.38 -16.16
C ARG A 84 -5.89 7.56 -15.24
N ILE A 85 -6.77 7.83 -14.29
CA ILE A 85 -6.60 8.92 -13.31
C ILE A 85 -5.34 8.69 -12.47
N ILE A 86 -5.12 7.47 -11.97
CA ILE A 86 -3.91 7.11 -11.20
C ILE A 86 -2.64 7.30 -12.05
N LYS A 87 -2.65 6.88 -13.32
CA LYS A 87 -1.50 7.07 -14.22
C LYS A 87 -1.21 8.55 -14.41
N VAL A 88 -2.21 9.36 -14.72
CA VAL A 88 -2.06 10.81 -14.91
C VAL A 88 -1.57 11.47 -13.62
N ALA A 89 -2.12 11.12 -12.45
CA ALA A 89 -1.68 11.63 -11.15
C ALA A 89 -0.20 11.34 -10.88
N ARG A 90 0.24 10.10 -11.14
CA ARG A 90 1.65 9.70 -11.01
C ARG A 90 2.53 10.49 -11.98
N PHE A 91 2.10 10.67 -13.22
CA PHE A 91 2.82 11.50 -14.19
C PHE A 91 2.90 12.96 -13.75
N MET A 92 1.86 13.53 -13.14
CA MET A 92 1.89 14.90 -12.60
C MET A 92 2.94 15.06 -11.50
N VAL A 93 3.05 14.10 -10.58
CA VAL A 93 4.07 14.09 -9.51
C VAL A 93 5.48 13.95 -10.09
N VAL A 94 5.68 13.02 -11.03
CA VAL A 94 6.97 12.85 -11.71
C VAL A 94 7.34 14.10 -12.51
N HIS A 95 6.39 14.69 -13.22
CA HIS A 95 6.59 15.94 -13.96
C HIS A 95 6.97 17.06 -13.01
N LYS A 96 6.31 17.22 -11.85
CA LYS A 96 6.70 18.21 -10.84
C LYS A 96 8.10 17.95 -10.30
N ALA A 97 8.45 16.71 -9.98
CA ALA A 97 9.78 16.34 -9.47
C ALA A 97 10.89 16.69 -10.47
N LEU A 98 10.70 16.33 -11.74
CA LEU A 98 11.62 16.69 -12.83
C LEU A 98 11.74 18.21 -13.04
N ARG A 99 10.72 19.00 -12.66
CA ARG A 99 10.77 20.46 -12.79
C ARG A 99 11.48 21.14 -11.63
N LEU A 100 11.52 20.49 -10.47
CA LEU A 100 12.20 20.99 -9.27
C LEU A 100 13.69 20.61 -9.24
N ASP A 101 14.10 19.58 -9.99
CA ASP A 101 15.49 19.15 -10.06
C ASP A 101 16.27 19.97 -11.10
N ALA A 102 17.31 20.66 -10.63
CA ALA A 102 18.19 21.49 -11.45
C ALA A 102 18.97 20.68 -12.50
N ASN A 103 19.11 19.36 -12.33
CA ASN A 103 19.82 18.46 -13.24
C ASN A 103 18.88 17.58 -14.08
N ALA A 104 17.56 17.85 -14.06
CA ALA A 104 16.57 17.01 -14.73
C ALA A 104 16.78 16.92 -16.25
N SER A 105 17.19 18.01 -16.90
CA SER A 105 17.50 18.04 -18.33
C SER A 105 18.65 17.07 -18.68
N ASP A 106 19.70 17.02 -17.86
CA ASP A 106 20.83 16.11 -18.05
C ASP A 106 20.44 14.64 -17.83
N MET A 107 19.55 14.38 -16.86
CA MET A 107 19.01 13.04 -16.62
C MET A 107 18.10 12.56 -17.75
N LEU A 108 17.28 13.45 -18.31
CA LEU A 108 16.40 13.14 -19.45
C LEU A 108 17.21 12.93 -20.72
N ALA A 109 18.24 13.75 -20.99
CA ALA A 109 19.14 13.58 -22.12
C ALA A 109 19.90 12.25 -22.07
N ARG A 110 20.39 11.83 -20.89
CA ARG A 110 21.02 10.51 -20.69
C ARG A 110 20.05 9.34 -20.91
N ASN A 111 18.79 9.50 -20.51
CA ASN A 111 17.76 8.48 -20.71
C ASN A 111 17.33 8.38 -22.18
N GLN A 112 17.15 9.51 -22.88
CA GLN A 112 16.84 9.54 -24.31
C GLN A 112 17.97 8.94 -25.15
N ALA A 113 19.24 9.18 -24.81
CA ALA A 113 20.38 8.54 -25.46
C ALA A 113 20.40 7.01 -25.28
N SER A 114 19.86 6.50 -24.17
CA SER A 114 19.69 5.06 -23.94
C SER A 114 18.44 4.48 -24.61
N GLN A 115 17.54 5.33 -25.15
CA GLN A 115 16.22 4.97 -25.67
C GLN A 115 16.17 4.99 -27.22
N MET A 116 17.30 4.76 -27.91
CA MET A 116 17.31 4.48 -29.36
C MET A 116 17.10 3.00 -29.70
N VAL A 117 16.46 2.23 -28.81
CA VAL A 117 16.00 0.85 -29.11
C VAL A 117 14.53 0.74 -28.77
N GLY A 118 13.68 0.78 -29.81
CA GLY A 118 12.27 0.39 -29.74
C GLY A 118 11.30 1.55 -29.98
N GLU A 119 10.84 1.63 -31.22
CA GLU A 119 9.81 2.54 -31.73
C GLU A 119 8.47 2.33 -30.98
N TRP A 120 8.23 3.08 -29.91
CA TRP A 120 6.90 3.24 -29.34
C TRP A 120 6.20 4.39 -30.06
N ALA A 121 5.43 4.06 -31.08
CA ALA A 121 4.56 4.98 -31.79
C ALA A 121 3.66 5.71 -30.78
N VAL A 122 3.88 7.02 -30.63
CA VAL A 122 3.00 7.92 -29.89
C VAL A 122 1.73 8.08 -30.72
N VAL A 123 0.74 7.20 -30.51
CA VAL A 123 -0.59 7.41 -31.04
C VAL A 123 -1.21 8.57 -30.27
N ASN A 124 -1.39 9.68 -30.99
CA ASN A 124 -1.95 10.93 -30.48
C ASN A 124 -3.41 10.69 -30.08
N ALA A 125 -3.67 10.49 -28.78
CA ALA A 125 -4.95 10.01 -28.24
C ALA A 125 -6.13 11.00 -28.34
N MET A 126 -5.99 12.09 -29.09
CA MET A 126 -7.00 13.17 -29.21
C MET A 126 -7.73 13.21 -30.56
N LYS A 127 -7.61 12.20 -31.44
CA LYS A 127 -8.24 12.27 -32.77
C LYS A 127 -9.14 11.13 -33.24
N GLU A 128 -9.54 10.18 -32.40
CA GLU A 128 -10.46 9.13 -32.85
C GLU A 128 -11.78 9.16 -32.06
N ALA A 129 -12.72 9.96 -32.59
CA ALA A 129 -14.13 9.74 -32.42
C ALA A 129 -14.54 8.54 -33.30
N ASP A 130 -14.30 7.33 -32.80
CA ASP A 130 -14.95 6.05 -33.15
C ASP A 130 -14.00 4.90 -32.77
N TYR A 131 -13.94 4.57 -31.48
CA TYR A 131 -13.33 3.32 -31.03
C TYR A 131 -14.41 2.41 -30.46
N THR A 132 -14.93 1.51 -31.30
CA THR A 132 -15.74 0.37 -30.87
C THR A 132 -14.82 -0.73 -30.38
N PHE A 133 -14.79 -0.94 -29.07
CA PHE A 133 -14.00 -2.00 -28.43
C PHE A 133 -14.56 -3.38 -28.78
N THR A 134 -13.87 -4.11 -29.64
CA THR A 134 -14.06 -5.56 -29.87
C THR A 134 -13.00 -6.34 -29.10
N GLY A 135 -13.05 -6.28 -27.77
CA GLY A 135 -12.13 -7.03 -26.91
C GLY A 135 -12.59 -8.47 -26.68
N ASN A 136 -11.76 -9.43 -27.12
CA ASN A 136 -11.98 -10.85 -26.93
C ASN A 136 -11.76 -11.24 -25.45
N GLN A 137 -12.60 -12.13 -24.89
CA GLN A 137 -12.73 -12.44 -23.45
C GLN A 137 -11.44 -12.90 -22.73
N ASN A 138 -10.37 -13.21 -23.46
CA ASN A 138 -9.10 -13.71 -22.91
C ASN A 138 -8.17 -12.60 -22.36
N GLU A 139 -8.34 -11.35 -22.77
CA GLU A 139 -7.45 -10.25 -22.35
C GLU A 139 -7.74 -9.77 -20.92
N GLY A 140 -9.02 -9.79 -20.50
CA GLY A 140 -9.42 -9.45 -19.13
C GLY A 140 -8.83 -10.40 -18.08
N GLN A 141 -8.72 -11.69 -18.39
CA GLN A 141 -8.10 -12.68 -17.50
C GLN A 141 -6.58 -12.47 -17.38
N THR A 142 -5.94 -11.98 -18.44
CA THR A 142 -4.49 -11.73 -18.46
C THR A 142 -4.14 -10.50 -17.61
N PHE A 143 -4.98 -9.47 -17.67
CA PHE A 143 -4.83 -8.26 -16.84
C PHE A 143 -5.11 -8.52 -15.35
N HIS A 144 -6.09 -9.38 -15.03
CA HIS A 144 -6.38 -9.79 -13.65
C HIS A 144 -5.21 -10.60 -13.05
N LYS A 145 -4.64 -11.53 -13.83
CA LYS A 145 -3.45 -12.31 -13.42
C LYS A 145 -2.20 -11.43 -13.25
N GLN A 146 -2.00 -10.44 -14.13
CA GLN A 146 -0.89 -9.48 -14.00
C GLN A 146 -1.04 -8.53 -12.80
N ASN A 147 -2.26 -8.09 -12.45
CA ASN A 147 -2.49 -7.29 -11.24
C ASN A 147 -2.26 -8.09 -9.96
N VAL A 148 -2.66 -9.37 -9.90
CA VAL A 148 -2.36 -10.25 -8.75
C VAL A 148 -0.84 -10.50 -8.63
N HIS A 149 -0.12 -10.62 -9.75
CA HIS A 149 1.35 -10.75 -9.74
C HIS A 149 2.07 -9.45 -9.41
N GLN A 150 1.62 -8.28 -9.89
CA GLN A 150 2.20 -6.98 -9.52
C GLN A 150 1.87 -6.61 -8.07
N GLY A 151 0.68 -6.94 -7.57
CA GLY A 151 0.33 -6.87 -6.15
C GLY A 151 1.27 -7.74 -5.29
N ARG A 152 1.58 -8.97 -5.75
CA ARG A 152 2.59 -9.84 -5.09
C ARG A 152 4.02 -9.31 -5.18
N PHE A 153 4.38 -8.62 -6.27
CA PHE A 153 5.74 -8.08 -6.46
C PHE A 153 6.01 -6.82 -5.63
N ILE A 154 4.97 -6.01 -5.37
CA ILE A 154 5.05 -4.89 -4.43
C ILE A 154 5.23 -5.40 -2.99
N ILE A 155 4.61 -6.53 -2.63
CA ILE A 155 4.75 -7.15 -1.31
C ILE A 155 6.18 -7.69 -1.06
N THR A 156 6.88 -8.17 -2.08
CA THR A 156 8.22 -8.78 -1.90
C THR A 156 9.38 -7.78 -1.89
N HIS A 157 9.27 -6.62 -2.55
CA HIS A 157 10.36 -5.62 -2.55
C HIS A 157 10.33 -4.63 -1.36
N GLN A 158 9.28 -4.68 -0.54
CA GLN A 158 9.09 -3.89 0.68
C GLN A 158 9.77 -4.51 1.92
N GLN A 159 10.92 -5.17 1.76
CA GLN A 159 11.63 -5.86 2.86
C GLN A 159 12.96 -5.20 3.29
N ARG A 160 13.32 -3.99 2.84
CA ARG A 160 14.62 -3.39 3.22
C ARG A 160 14.66 -1.97 3.75
N GLY A 161 13.53 -1.32 3.97
CA GLY A 161 13.55 -0.05 4.70
C GLY A 161 12.29 0.75 4.48
N GLN A 162 11.86 1.40 5.56
CA GLN A 162 10.71 2.29 5.65
C GLN A 162 9.38 1.58 5.86
N ARG A 163 8.71 2.07 6.92
CA ARG A 163 7.43 1.63 7.49
C ARG A 163 6.45 1.26 6.37
N ALA A 164 6.06 -0.02 6.31
CA ALA A 164 4.91 -0.39 5.52
C ALA A 164 3.73 0.46 5.98
N LEU A 165 3.16 1.26 5.09
CA LEU A 165 1.88 1.91 5.33
C LEU A 165 0.91 0.79 5.67
N MET A 166 0.42 0.79 6.90
CA MET A 166 -0.57 -0.16 7.38
C MET A 166 -1.84 0.03 6.55
N ASP A 167 -2.18 -0.96 5.73
CA ASP A 167 -3.38 -0.96 4.90
C ASP A 167 -4.60 -1.34 5.76
N GLU A 168 -5.56 -0.42 5.83
CA GLU A 168 -6.80 -0.59 6.59
C GLU A 168 -7.61 -1.77 6.08
N GLU A 169 -7.71 -1.93 4.76
CA GLU A 169 -8.53 -2.95 4.12
C GLU A 169 -7.98 -4.34 4.45
N VAL A 170 -6.66 -4.52 4.28
CA VAL A 170 -5.98 -5.79 4.59
C VAL A 170 -6.16 -6.17 6.06
N LEU A 171 -6.05 -5.20 6.98
CA LEU A 171 -6.26 -5.47 8.40
C LEU A 171 -7.71 -5.83 8.72
N VAL A 172 -8.68 -5.20 8.05
CA VAL A 172 -10.11 -5.54 8.19
C VAL A 172 -10.41 -6.93 7.64
N GLU A 173 -9.89 -7.27 6.47
CA GLU A 173 -10.05 -8.60 5.86
C GLU A 173 -9.47 -9.69 6.76
N GLU A 174 -8.26 -9.50 7.29
CA GLU A 174 -7.67 -10.50 8.19
C GLU A 174 -8.41 -10.58 9.53
N ALA A 175 -8.95 -9.46 10.01
CA ALA A 175 -9.81 -9.47 11.17
C ALA A 175 -11.11 -10.24 10.90
N GLN A 176 -11.76 -10.04 9.76
CA GLN A 176 -12.97 -10.78 9.41
C GLN A 176 -12.71 -12.27 9.22
N ARG A 177 -11.53 -12.61 8.66
CA ARG A 177 -11.14 -14.00 8.41
C ARG A 177 -10.87 -14.75 9.71
N TRP A 178 -10.09 -14.17 10.62
CA TRP A 178 -9.56 -14.90 11.78
C TRP A 178 -10.25 -14.56 13.10
N LYS A 179 -11.13 -13.56 13.12
CA LYS A 179 -11.98 -13.34 14.27
C LYS A 179 -12.86 -14.59 14.47
N ASP A 180 -12.95 -15.02 15.72
CA ASP A 180 -13.69 -16.21 16.14
C ASP A 180 -13.13 -17.53 15.57
N GLN A 181 -11.90 -17.51 15.02
CA GLN A 181 -11.20 -18.70 14.52
C GLN A 181 -9.91 -19.00 15.29
N CYS A 182 -9.64 -20.29 15.51
CA CYS A 182 -8.47 -20.76 16.24
C CYS A 182 -7.35 -21.19 15.29
N LEU A 183 -6.36 -20.31 15.09
CA LEU A 183 -5.21 -20.56 14.22
C LEU A 183 -4.41 -21.82 14.61
N ILE A 184 -4.34 -22.14 15.92
CA ILE A 184 -3.71 -23.36 16.42
C ILE A 184 -4.44 -24.61 15.92
N CYS A 185 -5.78 -24.59 15.93
CA CYS A 185 -6.59 -25.70 15.46
C CYS A 185 -6.58 -25.81 13.93
N ALA A 186 -6.64 -24.67 13.23
CA ALA A 186 -6.56 -24.61 11.78
C ALA A 186 -5.27 -25.29 11.27
N ASN A 187 -4.12 -24.97 11.87
CA ASN A 187 -2.85 -25.60 11.51
C ASN A 187 -2.68 -27.03 12.01
N GLY A 188 -3.44 -27.42 13.04
CA GLY A 188 -3.59 -28.81 13.44
C GLY A 188 -4.51 -29.64 12.54
N LYS A 189 -5.05 -29.08 11.45
CA LYS A 189 -6.06 -29.71 10.58
C LYS A 189 -7.29 -30.20 11.37
N ARG A 190 -7.67 -29.46 12.43
CA ARG A 190 -8.82 -29.71 13.32
C ARG A 190 -9.95 -28.72 13.04
N GLU A 191 -11.14 -28.95 13.58
CA GLU A 191 -12.21 -27.94 13.61
C GLU A 191 -11.72 -26.68 14.34
N PHE A 192 -11.90 -25.51 13.72
CA PHE A 192 -11.29 -24.26 14.16
C PHE A 192 -12.25 -23.07 14.25
N ASP A 193 -13.56 -23.29 14.10
CA ASP A 193 -14.61 -22.26 14.23
C ASP A 193 -14.91 -21.99 15.71
N HIS A 194 -13.90 -21.47 16.41
CA HIS A 194 -13.99 -21.04 17.81
C HIS A 194 -12.88 -20.07 18.18
N GLU A 195 -13.17 -19.17 19.11
CA GLU A 195 -12.15 -18.27 19.68
C GLU A 195 -11.08 -19.03 20.48
N LEU A 196 -9.86 -18.47 20.54
CA LEU A 196 -8.79 -19.00 21.40
C LEU A 196 -9.25 -19.24 22.84
N TYR A 197 -10.08 -18.35 23.41
CA TYR A 197 -10.57 -18.50 24.79
C TYR A 197 -11.33 -19.82 25.00
N GLN A 198 -12.10 -20.25 24.01
CA GLN A 198 -12.97 -21.43 24.04
C GLN A 198 -12.26 -22.72 23.56
N CYS A 199 -11.06 -22.63 22.99
CA CYS A 199 -10.33 -23.78 22.46
C CYS A 199 -10.09 -24.88 23.53
N PRO A 200 -10.56 -26.13 23.36
CA PRO A 200 -10.42 -27.14 24.40
C PRO A 200 -9.03 -27.79 24.47
N HIS A 201 -8.19 -27.59 23.45
CA HIS A 201 -6.95 -28.34 23.27
C HIS A 201 -5.80 -27.86 24.18
N GLU A 202 -4.99 -28.80 24.66
CA GLU A 202 -3.85 -28.56 25.55
C GLU A 202 -2.81 -27.62 24.93
N GLU A 203 -2.55 -27.77 23.63
CA GLU A 203 -1.65 -26.90 22.85
C GLU A 203 -2.03 -25.41 22.91
N SER A 204 -3.30 -25.08 23.18
CA SER A 204 -3.77 -23.69 23.30
C SER A 204 -3.54 -23.07 24.67
N GLN A 205 -3.19 -23.85 25.70
CA GLN A 205 -3.23 -23.40 27.10
C GLN A 205 -2.17 -22.34 27.42
N GLU A 206 -0.99 -22.41 26.80
CA GLU A 206 0.04 -21.37 26.95
C GLU A 206 -0.40 -20.06 26.27
N ALA A 207 -0.94 -20.17 25.05
CA ALA A 207 -1.51 -19.03 24.31
C ALA A 207 -2.63 -18.34 25.12
N LYS A 208 -3.55 -19.13 25.70
CA LYS A 208 -4.64 -18.63 26.56
C LYS A 208 -4.12 -17.88 27.77
N ARG A 209 -3.13 -18.42 28.48
CA ARG A 209 -2.53 -17.79 29.67
C ARG A 209 -1.90 -16.45 29.33
N TRP A 210 -1.14 -16.39 28.24
CA TRP A 210 -0.54 -15.15 27.79
C TRP A 210 -1.61 -14.12 27.38
N MET A 211 -2.58 -14.53 26.56
CA MET A 211 -3.70 -13.69 26.11
C MET A 211 -4.46 -13.08 27.29
N MET A 212 -4.82 -13.87 28.30
CA MET A 212 -5.56 -13.39 29.47
C MET A 212 -4.75 -12.41 30.30
N THR A 213 -3.44 -12.61 30.40
CA THR A 213 -2.55 -11.72 31.16
C THR A 213 -2.38 -10.38 30.44
N VAL A 214 -2.16 -10.38 29.11
CA VAL A 214 -2.06 -9.15 28.33
C VAL A 214 -3.39 -8.40 28.36
N ARG A 215 -4.51 -9.10 28.11
CA ARG A 215 -5.85 -8.49 28.06
C ARG A 215 -6.27 -7.82 29.38
N SER A 216 -5.85 -8.35 30.53
CA SER A 216 -6.21 -7.79 31.84
C SER A 216 -5.38 -6.55 32.20
N LYS A 217 -4.16 -6.43 31.65
CA LYS A 217 -3.21 -5.35 31.98
C LYS A 217 -3.14 -4.25 30.94
N ILE A 218 -3.34 -4.57 29.65
CA ILE A 218 -3.12 -3.62 28.56
C ILE A 218 -4.14 -2.47 28.64
N LYS A 219 -3.62 -1.26 28.66
CA LYS A 219 -4.38 -0.01 28.62
C LYS A 219 -3.79 0.85 27.52
N TYR A 220 -4.48 0.95 26.40
CA TYR A 220 -3.99 1.69 25.24
C TYR A 220 -3.81 3.18 25.56
N THR A 221 -2.86 3.82 24.88
CA THR A 221 -2.67 5.27 24.97
C THR A 221 -3.88 5.99 24.37
N ARG A 222 -4.16 7.24 24.79
CA ARG A 222 -5.24 8.02 24.17
C ARG A 222 -5.00 8.17 22.67
N TYR A 223 -6.07 8.04 21.89
CA TYR A 223 -6.07 8.15 20.42
C TYR A 223 -5.18 7.12 19.71
N SER A 224 -4.72 6.07 20.38
CA SER A 224 -3.95 4.99 19.74
C SER A 224 -4.83 3.83 19.23
N GLY A 225 -6.15 3.90 19.42
CA GLY A 225 -7.10 2.86 19.02
C GLY A 225 -8.29 2.71 19.98
N CYS A 226 -9.13 1.72 19.72
CA CYS A 226 -10.25 1.34 20.56
C CYS A 226 -9.77 0.65 21.85
N PHE A 227 -10.18 1.16 23.01
CA PHE A 227 -9.79 0.61 24.31
C PHE A 227 -10.24 -0.83 24.58
N ARG A 228 -11.18 -1.37 23.79
CA ARG A 228 -11.71 -2.73 23.98
C ARG A 228 -11.00 -3.79 23.14
N CYS A 229 -10.56 -3.45 21.93
CA CYS A 229 -9.93 -4.40 21.01
C CYS A 229 -8.52 -4.02 20.57
N GLY A 230 -8.11 -2.75 20.72
CA GLY A 230 -6.84 -2.23 20.21
C GLY A 230 -6.87 -1.85 18.73
N MET A 231 -7.97 -2.10 18.00
CA MET A 231 -8.05 -1.69 16.59
C MET A 231 -8.02 -0.16 16.47
N PRO A 232 -7.45 0.38 15.39
CA PRO A 232 -7.51 1.80 15.07
C PRO A 232 -8.93 2.37 15.12
N GLN A 233 -9.05 3.67 15.39
CA GLN A 233 -10.36 4.33 15.56
C GLN A 233 -11.16 4.47 14.27
N SER A 234 -10.50 4.51 13.11
CA SER A 234 -11.14 4.49 11.79
C SER A 234 -11.84 3.15 11.52
N ILE A 235 -11.19 2.05 11.91
CA ILE A 235 -11.72 0.68 11.79
C ILE A 235 -12.80 0.41 12.83
N CYS A 236 -12.51 0.69 14.10
CA CYS A 236 -13.39 0.34 15.21
C CYS A 236 -14.13 1.55 15.77
N ASN A 237 -15.34 1.77 15.24
CA ASN A 237 -16.23 2.86 15.63
C ASN A 237 -17.08 2.59 16.89
N SER A 238 -16.67 1.66 17.78
CA SER A 238 -17.43 1.35 19.01
C SER A 238 -17.51 2.54 19.97
N TRP A 239 -16.52 3.43 19.90
CA TRP A 239 -16.50 4.68 20.68
C TRP A 239 -17.61 5.66 20.23
N LYS A 240 -17.99 5.65 18.95
CA LYS A 240 -19.03 6.50 18.35
C LYS A 240 -20.42 5.88 18.48
N THR A 241 -20.52 4.57 18.28
CA THR A 241 -21.82 3.88 18.18
C THR A 241 -22.38 3.39 19.52
N GLN A 242 -21.58 3.38 20.60
CA GLN A 242 -21.91 2.77 21.90
C GLN A 242 -22.37 1.29 21.81
N ARG A 243 -22.13 0.64 20.66
CA ARG A 243 -22.44 -0.78 20.40
C ARG A 243 -21.32 -1.70 20.88
N GLN A 244 -21.56 -3.01 20.80
CA GLN A 244 -20.52 -4.01 21.03
C GLN A 244 -19.34 -3.81 20.08
N CYS A 245 -18.13 -4.06 20.58
CA CYS A 245 -16.90 -3.89 19.82
C CYS A 245 -16.72 -5.09 18.86
N PRO A 246 -16.81 -4.89 17.54
CA PRO A 246 -16.87 -6.01 16.59
C PRO A 246 -15.53 -6.74 16.45
N TYR A 247 -14.42 -6.14 16.85
CA TYR A 247 -13.07 -6.72 16.75
C TYR A 247 -12.52 -7.20 18.10
N ARG A 248 -13.37 -7.24 19.14
CA ARG A 248 -12.98 -7.83 20.42
C ARG A 248 -12.65 -9.29 20.17
N GLY A 249 -11.47 -9.72 20.62
CA GLY A 249 -11.02 -11.10 20.42
C GLY A 249 -10.13 -11.32 19.17
N PHE A 250 -9.74 -10.26 18.46
CA PHE A 250 -8.83 -10.39 17.31
C PHE A 250 -7.35 -10.18 17.68
N LEU A 251 -6.88 -8.93 17.86
CA LEU A 251 -5.44 -8.63 17.92
C LEU A 251 -4.64 -9.47 18.94
N ILE A 252 -5.01 -9.41 20.23
CA ILE A 252 -4.28 -10.13 21.30
C ILE A 252 -4.34 -11.65 21.11
N PRO A 253 -5.52 -12.26 20.86
CA PRO A 253 -5.58 -13.69 20.57
C PRO A 253 -4.75 -14.11 19.36
N THR A 254 -4.75 -13.33 18.27
CA THR A 254 -3.94 -13.63 17.07
C THR A 254 -2.45 -13.68 17.41
N VAL A 255 -1.92 -12.69 18.13
CA VAL A 255 -0.51 -12.73 18.61
C VAL A 255 -0.26 -13.98 19.46
N ALA A 256 -1.16 -14.28 20.40
CA ALA A 256 -1.02 -15.44 21.27
C ALA A 256 -0.96 -16.75 20.47
N MET A 257 -1.86 -16.94 19.50
CA MET A 257 -1.89 -18.15 18.68
C MET A 257 -0.66 -18.27 17.77
N MET A 258 -0.15 -17.17 17.24
CA MET A 258 1.08 -17.19 16.44
C MET A 258 2.32 -17.53 17.29
N MET A 259 2.42 -16.94 18.48
CA MET A 259 3.58 -17.06 19.36
C MET A 259 3.68 -18.41 20.08
N TYR A 260 2.53 -19.04 20.36
CA TYR A 260 2.45 -20.25 21.17
C TYR A 260 1.81 -21.42 20.44
N GLY A 261 1.52 -21.27 19.14
CA GLY A 261 0.98 -22.33 18.29
C GLY A 261 2.05 -23.22 17.65
N CYS A 262 1.72 -23.83 16.51
CA CYS A 262 2.55 -24.82 15.82
C CYS A 262 3.94 -24.34 15.40
N HIS A 263 4.13 -23.04 15.18
CA HIS A 263 5.41 -22.43 14.78
C HIS A 263 6.10 -21.68 15.94
N ALA A 264 5.74 -21.97 17.20
CA ALA A 264 6.19 -21.19 18.36
C ALA A 264 7.70 -20.97 18.44
N GLY A 265 8.54 -21.95 18.06
CA GLY A 265 10.00 -21.80 18.05
C GLY A 265 10.48 -20.64 17.15
N GLN A 266 10.12 -20.68 15.87
CA GLN A 266 10.46 -19.65 14.89
C GLN A 266 9.83 -18.30 15.26
N MET A 267 8.56 -18.29 15.67
CA MET A 267 7.85 -17.07 16.01
C MET A 267 8.41 -16.39 17.27
N LYS A 268 8.72 -17.15 18.33
CA LYS A 268 9.36 -16.64 19.54
C LYS A 268 10.75 -16.08 19.24
N GLN A 269 11.53 -16.72 18.36
CA GLN A 269 12.83 -16.21 17.95
C GLN A 269 12.72 -14.88 17.20
N ALA A 270 11.82 -14.80 16.21
CA ALA A 270 11.58 -13.57 15.46
C ALA A 270 11.11 -12.44 16.39
N TRP A 271 10.15 -12.72 17.28
CA TRP A 271 9.65 -11.78 18.27
C TRP A 271 10.75 -11.21 19.17
N ARG A 272 11.61 -12.07 19.72
CA ARG A 272 12.77 -11.64 20.52
C ARG A 272 13.70 -10.72 19.74
N GLN A 273 14.00 -11.06 18.49
CA GLN A 273 14.84 -10.23 17.64
C GLN A 273 14.21 -8.86 17.39
N ARG A 274 12.92 -8.83 17.07
CA ARG A 274 12.18 -7.59 16.80
C ARG A 274 12.10 -6.69 18.03
N LEU A 275 11.77 -7.24 19.20
CA LEU A 275 11.69 -6.45 20.43
C LEU A 275 13.05 -5.87 20.85
N ARG A 276 14.16 -6.59 20.59
CA ARG A 276 15.51 -6.04 20.82
C ARG A 276 15.81 -4.80 19.99
N GLU A 277 15.27 -4.69 18.77
CA GLU A 277 15.40 -3.46 17.95
C GLU A 277 14.77 -2.23 18.63
N PHE A 278 13.82 -2.45 19.54
CA PHE A 278 13.16 -1.41 20.33
C PHE A 278 13.67 -1.33 21.78
N ASN A 279 14.75 -2.06 22.12
CA ASN A 279 15.26 -2.19 23.48
C ASN A 279 14.23 -2.73 24.50
N VAL A 280 13.35 -3.62 24.05
CA VAL A 280 12.36 -4.29 24.89
C VAL A 280 12.81 -5.72 25.15
N ASP A 281 12.90 -6.10 26.43
CA ASP A 281 13.11 -7.50 26.80
C ASP A 281 11.83 -8.29 26.57
N ALA A 282 11.92 -9.34 25.76
CA ALA A 282 10.79 -10.18 25.40
C ALA A 282 10.34 -11.11 26.54
N ASP A 283 11.22 -11.41 27.49
CA ASP A 283 10.91 -12.25 28.64
C ASP A 283 10.37 -11.40 29.82
N ASP A 284 10.54 -10.06 29.78
CA ASP A 284 9.85 -9.11 30.66
C ASP A 284 8.45 -8.77 30.12
N GLN A 285 7.45 -9.44 30.67
CA GLN A 285 6.07 -9.27 30.22
C GLN A 285 5.51 -7.85 30.45
N GLU A 286 5.93 -7.13 31.50
CA GLU A 286 5.45 -5.76 31.72
C GLU A 286 6.04 -4.81 30.68
N ALA A 287 7.33 -4.94 30.38
CA ALA A 287 7.98 -4.17 29.31
C ALA A 287 7.32 -4.42 27.94
N VAL A 288 6.97 -5.67 27.64
CA VAL A 288 6.24 -6.02 26.40
C VAL A 288 4.87 -5.35 26.36
N ILE A 289 4.10 -5.38 27.45
CA ILE A 289 2.77 -4.75 27.49
C ILE A 289 2.87 -3.24 27.35
N GLU A 290 3.86 -2.63 28.02
CA GLU A 290 4.16 -1.20 27.92
C GLU A 290 4.49 -0.80 26.48
N PHE A 291 5.30 -1.59 25.79
CA PHE A 291 5.61 -1.37 24.39
C PHE A 291 4.37 -1.48 23.50
N LEU A 292 3.58 -2.55 23.64
CA LEU A 292 2.43 -2.83 22.78
C LEU A 292 1.33 -1.76 22.84
N ARG A 293 1.18 -1.08 23.99
CA ARG A 293 0.16 -0.02 24.16
C ARG A 293 0.54 1.33 23.57
N GLN A 294 1.80 1.53 23.20
CA GLN A 294 2.31 2.84 22.75
C GLN A 294 1.64 3.26 21.45
N LYS A 295 1.30 4.54 21.36
CA LYS A 295 0.84 5.18 20.13
C LYS A 295 2.00 5.25 19.14
N VAL A 296 1.70 4.95 17.88
CA VAL A 296 2.63 5.15 16.77
C VAL A 296 2.14 6.36 15.98
N GLU A 297 3.01 7.37 15.86
CA GLU A 297 2.76 8.59 15.10
C GLU A 297 3.58 8.58 13.81
N GLY A 298 2.94 8.85 12.68
CA GLY A 298 3.58 8.84 11.36
C GLY A 298 2.62 9.16 10.22
N GLN A 299 3.15 9.22 8.99
CA GLN A 299 2.33 9.33 7.77
C GLN A 299 1.53 8.03 7.61
N GLY A 300 0.25 8.03 8.01
CA GLY A 300 -0.61 6.85 7.99
C GLY A 300 -1.84 7.03 8.88
N MET A 301 -2.52 5.94 9.20
CA MET A 301 -3.57 5.88 10.21
C MET A 301 -2.96 5.88 11.61
N GLU A 302 -3.54 6.60 12.58
CA GLU A 302 -3.11 6.51 13.98
C GLU A 302 -3.44 5.14 14.58
N HIS A 303 -2.45 4.48 15.15
CA HIS A 303 -2.60 3.14 15.73
C HIS A 303 -1.62 2.93 16.89
N ASN A 304 -1.66 1.73 17.48
CA ASN A 304 -0.74 1.31 18.54
C ASN A 304 0.22 0.23 18.05
N ARG A 305 1.33 0.04 18.78
CA ARG A 305 2.36 -0.94 18.46
C ARG A 305 1.83 -2.38 18.31
N LEU A 306 0.79 -2.76 19.06
CA LEU A 306 0.19 -4.09 18.90
C LEU A 306 -0.31 -4.33 17.46
N VAL A 307 -0.86 -3.31 16.80
CA VAL A 307 -1.34 -3.45 15.42
C VAL A 307 -0.17 -3.70 14.45
N GLU A 308 0.91 -2.92 14.55
CA GLU A 308 2.12 -3.16 13.73
C GLU A 308 2.68 -4.56 13.96
N MET A 309 2.73 -4.99 15.22
CA MET A 309 3.25 -6.30 15.61
C MET A 309 2.38 -7.44 15.07
N VAL A 310 1.05 -7.30 15.07
CA VAL A 310 0.14 -8.29 14.48
C VAL A 310 0.39 -8.43 12.99
N CYS A 311 0.42 -7.32 12.24
CA CYS A 311 0.64 -7.36 10.79
C CYS A 311 2.00 -7.95 10.44
N TRP A 312 3.05 -7.55 11.16
CA TRP A 312 4.40 -8.06 10.95
C TRP A 312 4.51 -9.56 11.28
N LEU A 313 4.00 -10.00 12.44
CA LEU A 313 4.00 -11.42 12.80
C LEU A 313 3.19 -12.26 11.81
N ARG A 314 2.05 -11.74 11.31
CA ARG A 314 1.22 -12.46 10.35
C ARG A 314 1.97 -12.72 9.05
N GLY A 315 2.76 -11.76 8.56
CA GLY A 315 3.60 -11.95 7.38
C GLY A 315 4.60 -13.11 7.55
N ILE A 316 5.33 -13.13 8.66
CA ILE A 316 6.27 -14.22 8.98
C ILE A 316 5.53 -15.56 9.13
N TYR A 317 4.37 -15.54 9.79
CA TYR A 317 3.59 -16.74 10.02
C TYR A 317 3.09 -17.36 8.71
N GLN A 318 2.62 -16.54 7.76
CA GLN A 318 2.21 -17.01 6.43
C GLN A 318 3.38 -17.60 5.62
N GLU A 319 4.59 -17.06 5.79
CA GLU A 319 5.80 -17.66 5.18
C GLU A 319 6.11 -19.03 5.79
N ALA A 320 5.98 -19.17 7.11
CA ALA A 320 6.15 -20.46 7.79
C ALA A 320 5.08 -21.49 7.37
N GLU A 321 3.82 -21.06 7.19
CA GLU A 321 2.74 -21.89 6.66
C GLU A 321 3.06 -22.39 5.23
N ARG A 322 3.57 -21.52 4.36
CA ARG A 322 3.97 -21.88 2.99
C ARG A 322 5.16 -22.86 2.95
N GLY A 323 6.20 -22.61 3.74
CA GLY A 323 7.37 -23.49 3.81
C GLY A 323 7.03 -24.90 4.29
N LYS A 324 6.03 -25.04 5.18
CA LYS A 324 5.53 -26.35 5.63
C LYS A 324 4.79 -27.11 4.53
N ILE A 325 3.98 -26.41 3.72
CA ILE A 325 3.27 -27.02 2.58
C ILE A 325 4.25 -27.53 1.52
N GLU A 326 5.33 -26.80 1.26
CA GLU A 326 6.37 -27.22 0.30
C GLU A 326 7.13 -28.47 0.77
N LEU A 327 7.43 -28.57 2.06
CA LEU A 327 8.09 -29.75 2.66
C LEU A 327 7.19 -30.99 2.68
N GLU A 328 5.91 -30.84 3.06
CA GLU A 328 4.92 -31.94 3.02
C GLU A 328 4.64 -32.41 1.56
N GLY A 329 4.80 -31.52 0.57
CA GLY A 329 4.65 -31.85 -0.86
C GLY A 329 5.83 -32.61 -1.47
N THR A 330 7.03 -32.54 -0.87
CA THR A 330 8.22 -33.25 -1.33
C THR A 330 8.36 -34.68 -0.81
N GLU A 331 7.55 -35.10 0.17
CA GLU A 331 7.56 -36.48 0.70
C GLU A 331 6.68 -37.46 -0.12
N VAL A 332 6.09 -37.01 -1.23
CA VAL A 332 5.40 -37.89 -2.19
C VAL A 332 6.20 -37.98 -3.48
N LYS A 333 7.27 -38.78 -3.48
CA LYS A 333 7.83 -39.41 -4.68
C LYS A 333 8.37 -40.80 -4.39
#